data_AF-A0AAV9JP07-F1
#
_entry.id   AF-A0AAV9JP07-F1
#
_cell.length_a   1.000
_cell.length_b   1.000
_cell.length_c   1.000
_cell.angle_alpha   90.00
_cell.angle_beta   90.00
_cell.angle_gamma   90.00
#
_symmetry.space_group_name_H-M   'P 1'
#
loop_
_entity.id
_entity.type
_entity.pdbx_description
1 polymer ?
#
loop_
_entity_poly.entity_id
_entity_poly.type
_entity_poly.pdbx_seq_one_letter_code
_entity_poly.pdbx_strand_id
1 'polypeptide(L)'
;MDGAPEAKNYPHESTASGGKDGRLRVKGPQADVSVLGQPITFAFSGRTAKNRFLKAPMTERLCHWNKEGEDINARGFPSEEYTRLYQRWGEGEIGVIVAGNLMLRYDAVEAFGNPILQDDHDNRTEAFRKVAEVSKAHGSLFVAQLSHPGRQGGAALNPNPVSASDVQLKIEWAGNKFNKPRALSVPEIKDMVKIWGETAYLCKKAGFDGV
;
A
#
# COMPACT_ATOMS: atom_id res chain seq x y z
N MET A 1 14.14 15.09 -20.35
CA MET A 1 14.26 13.63 -20.12
C MET A 1 13.66 13.00 -21.34
N ASP A 2 14.44 12.27 -22.11
CA ASP A 2 13.94 11.61 -23.30
C ASP A 2 13.06 10.42 -22.86
N GLY A 3 12.00 10.16 -23.64
CA GLY A 3 10.99 9.17 -23.27
C GLY A 3 11.54 7.74 -23.20
N ALA A 4 10.74 6.84 -22.62
CA ALA A 4 10.99 5.41 -22.78
C ALA A 4 11.07 5.07 -24.29
N PRO A 5 12.00 4.20 -24.72
CA PRO A 5 12.24 3.95 -26.14
C PRO A 5 10.97 3.46 -26.82
N GLU A 6 10.50 4.21 -27.82
CA GLU A 6 9.30 3.87 -28.58
C GLU A 6 9.43 2.46 -29.17
N ALA A 7 8.38 1.66 -29.03
CA ALA A 7 8.36 0.27 -29.48
C ALA A 7 8.26 0.22 -31.01
N LYS A 8 9.42 0.31 -31.68
CA LYS A 8 9.62 0.50 -33.15
C LYS A 8 8.82 -0.41 -34.10
N ASN A 9 8.15 -1.44 -33.59
CA ASN A 9 7.34 -2.39 -34.36
C ASN A 9 5.81 -2.21 -34.16
N TYR A 10 5.36 -1.21 -33.39
CA TYR A 10 3.94 -0.87 -33.25
C TYR A 10 3.60 0.42 -34.02
N PRO A 11 2.68 0.38 -35.01
CA PRO A 11 2.18 1.58 -35.65
C PRO A 11 1.29 2.36 -34.68
N HIS A 12 1.79 3.47 -34.15
CA HIS A 12 1.02 4.38 -33.30
C HIS A 12 0.11 5.27 -34.16
N GLU A 13 -1.15 4.87 -34.34
CA GLU A 13 -2.17 5.71 -34.99
C GLU A 13 -2.53 6.92 -34.10
N SER A 14 -1.93 8.08 -34.39
CA SER A 14 -2.22 9.35 -33.73
C SER A 14 -3.58 9.89 -34.19
N THR A 15 -4.66 9.44 -33.55
CA THR A 15 -6.01 10.00 -33.78
C THR A 15 -6.08 11.45 -33.29
N ALA A 16 -6.46 12.37 -34.17
CA ALA A 16 -6.62 13.78 -33.83
C ALA A 16 -7.86 13.98 -32.94
N SER A 17 -7.71 14.68 -31.81
CA SER A 17 -8.80 14.91 -30.86
C SER A 17 -9.80 15.94 -31.39
N GLY A 18 -10.86 15.46 -32.04
CA GLY A 18 -12.02 16.26 -32.50
C GLY A 18 -12.91 16.79 -31.37
N GLY A 19 -12.32 17.50 -30.40
CA GLY A 19 -13.01 18.06 -29.24
C GLY A 19 -12.05 18.38 -28.08
N LYS A 20 -12.30 19.47 -27.36
CA LYS A 20 -11.53 19.88 -26.16
C LYS A 20 -11.93 19.12 -24.88
N ASP A 21 -12.58 17.95 -25.01
CA ASP A 21 -13.20 17.21 -23.91
C ASP A 21 -12.51 15.87 -23.59
N GLY A 22 -11.43 15.53 -24.30
CA GLY A 22 -10.65 14.32 -24.09
C GLY A 22 -11.33 13.00 -24.49
N ARG A 23 -12.47 13.02 -25.18
CA ARG A 23 -13.29 11.82 -25.44
C ARG A 23 -12.83 10.95 -26.63
N LEU A 24 -11.53 10.80 -26.87
CA LEU A 24 -11.00 9.81 -27.82
C LEU A 24 -11.13 8.37 -27.27
N ARG A 25 -12.37 7.85 -27.30
CA ARG A 25 -12.66 6.44 -27.03
C ARG A 25 -12.42 5.62 -28.29
N VAL A 26 -11.17 5.23 -28.52
CA VAL A 26 -10.83 4.21 -29.53
C VAL A 26 -11.59 2.92 -29.17
N LYS A 27 -12.43 2.44 -30.09
CA LYS A 27 -13.12 1.14 -29.92
C LYS A 27 -12.12 0.01 -30.19
N GLY A 28 -11.52 -0.52 -29.14
CA GLY A 28 -10.80 -1.79 -29.22
C GLY A 28 -11.74 -2.96 -29.60
N PRO A 29 -11.18 -4.11 -30.02
CA PRO A 29 -11.97 -5.32 -30.25
C PRO A 29 -12.67 -5.76 -28.95
N GLN A 30 -13.86 -6.34 -29.08
CA GLN A 30 -14.60 -6.85 -27.93
C GLN A 30 -13.92 -8.10 -27.38
N ALA A 31 -13.36 -8.00 -26.18
CA ALA A 31 -12.80 -9.13 -25.44
C ALA A 31 -13.90 -9.82 -24.61
N ASP A 32 -13.77 -11.13 -24.40
CA ASP A 32 -14.54 -11.81 -23.35
C ASP A 32 -13.99 -11.45 -21.97
N VAL A 33 -14.85 -10.90 -21.12
CA VAL A 33 -14.54 -10.52 -19.74
C VAL A 33 -15.08 -11.52 -18.72
N SER A 34 -15.78 -12.58 -19.14
CA SER A 34 -16.31 -13.63 -18.25
C SER A 34 -15.23 -14.24 -17.37
N VAL A 35 -14.02 -14.37 -17.92
CA VAL A 35 -12.79 -14.83 -17.26
C VAL A 35 -12.42 -14.01 -16.01
N LEU A 36 -12.79 -12.74 -15.93
CA LEU A 36 -12.53 -11.88 -14.76
C LEU A 36 -13.43 -12.23 -13.58
N GLY A 37 -14.65 -12.72 -13.84
CA GLY A 37 -15.57 -13.19 -12.81
C GLY A 37 -15.22 -14.58 -12.25
N GLN A 38 -14.33 -15.32 -12.90
CA GLN A 38 -13.96 -16.68 -12.48
C GLN A 38 -13.00 -16.68 -11.29
N PRO A 39 -13.16 -17.59 -10.31
CA PRO A 39 -12.24 -17.70 -9.19
C PRO A 39 -10.82 -18.05 -9.64
N ILE A 40 -9.85 -17.82 -8.74
CA ILE A 40 -8.45 -18.18 -8.94
C ILE A 40 -7.82 -18.66 -7.62
N THR A 41 -7.19 -19.83 -7.65
CA THR A 41 -6.51 -20.45 -6.51
C THR A 41 -5.00 -20.19 -6.59
N PHE A 42 -4.40 -19.68 -5.52
CA PHE A 42 -2.98 -19.37 -5.44
C PHE A 42 -2.17 -20.63 -5.08
N ALA A 43 -1.34 -21.09 -6.01
CA ALA A 43 -0.67 -22.40 -5.93
C ALA A 43 0.18 -22.64 -4.66
N PHE A 44 0.76 -21.59 -4.06
CA PHE A 44 1.60 -21.72 -2.86
C PHE A 44 0.80 -21.67 -1.55
N SER A 45 -0.26 -20.86 -1.46
CA SER A 45 -1.03 -20.66 -0.22
C SER A 45 -2.30 -21.50 -0.14
N GLY A 46 -2.73 -22.12 -1.24
CA GLY A 46 -3.98 -22.88 -1.35
C GLY A 46 -5.25 -22.02 -1.23
N ARG A 47 -5.11 -20.70 -1.04
CA ARG A 47 -6.25 -19.76 -0.93
C ARG A 47 -6.86 -19.50 -2.30
N THR A 48 -8.17 -19.26 -2.33
CA THR A 48 -8.92 -18.94 -3.55
C THR A 48 -9.53 -17.55 -3.43
N ALA A 49 -9.23 -16.67 -4.38
CA ALA A 49 -9.98 -15.44 -4.58
C ALA A 49 -11.26 -15.74 -5.39
N LYS A 50 -12.40 -15.18 -4.97
CA LYS A 50 -13.72 -15.44 -5.57
C LYS A 50 -13.86 -15.00 -7.03
N ASN A 51 -13.05 -14.03 -7.47
CA ASN A 51 -12.93 -13.55 -8.84
C ASN A 51 -11.50 -12.97 -9.05
N ARG A 52 -11.23 -12.40 -10.23
CA ARG A 52 -9.90 -11.88 -10.61
C ARG A 52 -9.76 -10.37 -10.48
N PHE A 53 -10.68 -9.70 -9.78
CA PHE A 53 -10.53 -8.30 -9.43
C PHE A 53 -9.62 -8.13 -8.21
N LEU A 54 -8.70 -7.17 -8.30
CA LEU A 54 -7.76 -6.83 -7.23
C LEU A 54 -7.85 -5.32 -6.96
N LYS A 55 -8.17 -4.93 -5.71
CA LYS A 55 -7.95 -3.55 -5.24
C LYS A 55 -6.46 -3.40 -4.99
N ALA A 56 -5.81 -2.57 -5.80
CA ALA A 56 -4.40 -2.26 -5.69
C ALA A 56 -4.09 -1.55 -4.35
N PRO A 57 -2.85 -1.65 -3.83
CA PRO A 57 -2.43 -0.84 -2.70
C PRO A 57 -2.61 0.66 -3.00
N MET A 58 -3.20 1.39 -2.06
CA MET A 58 -3.49 2.81 -2.16
C MET A 58 -3.37 3.42 -0.77
N THR A 59 -2.55 4.44 -0.59
CA THR A 59 -2.46 5.19 0.68
C THR A 59 -3.78 5.91 0.97
N GLU A 60 -4.41 5.57 2.10
CA GLU A 60 -5.73 6.10 2.49
C GLU A 60 -5.66 7.44 3.23
N ARG A 61 -4.63 7.64 4.07
CA ARG A 61 -4.46 8.82 4.96
C ARG A 61 -5.58 9.00 5.99
N LEU A 62 -6.22 7.91 6.43
CA LEU A 62 -7.37 7.92 7.34
C LEU A 62 -7.05 7.48 8.78
N CYS A 63 -5.91 6.84 9.07
CA CYS A 63 -5.56 6.42 10.43
C CYS A 63 -5.19 7.60 11.33
N HIS A 64 -5.25 7.43 12.66
CA HIS A 64 -4.92 8.51 13.60
C HIS A 64 -3.52 9.06 13.37
N TRP A 65 -3.37 10.37 13.52
CA TRP A 65 -2.09 11.05 13.50
C TRP A 65 -1.90 11.82 14.80
N ASN A 66 -0.73 11.64 15.44
CA ASN A 66 -0.47 12.26 16.74
C ASN A 66 -0.47 13.79 16.63
N LYS A 67 -1.14 14.45 17.58
CA LYS A 67 -1.11 15.90 17.74
C LYS A 67 0.20 16.36 18.40
N GLU A 68 0.44 17.66 18.40
CA GLU A 68 1.50 18.25 19.20
C GLU A 68 1.27 17.93 20.69
N GLY A 69 2.29 17.36 21.35
CA GLY A 69 2.20 16.84 22.72
C GLY A 69 1.68 15.40 22.87
N GLU A 70 1.12 14.78 21.83
CA GLU A 70 0.81 13.34 21.84
C GLU A 70 2.04 12.50 21.47
N ASP A 71 2.19 11.31 22.06
CA ASP A 71 3.28 10.39 21.74
C ASP A 71 3.24 9.96 20.26
N ILE A 72 4.41 9.75 19.65
CA ILE A 72 4.55 9.32 18.26
C ILE A 72 3.89 7.95 18.01
N ASN A 73 3.85 7.09 19.03
CA ASN A 73 3.29 5.75 18.98
C ASN A 73 1.76 5.76 18.80
N ALA A 74 1.07 6.86 19.12
CA ALA A 74 -0.36 7.01 18.85
C ALA A 74 -0.69 6.98 17.34
N ARG A 75 0.29 7.21 16.46
CA ARG A 75 0.09 7.18 15.00
C ARG A 75 -0.37 5.82 14.49
N GLY A 76 -1.18 5.85 13.45
CA GLY A 76 -1.51 4.69 12.62
C GLY A 76 -2.59 3.78 13.20
N PHE A 77 -3.23 4.15 14.30
CA PHE A 77 -4.39 3.45 14.81
C PHE A 77 -5.56 3.53 13.81
N PRO A 78 -6.28 2.42 13.50
CA PRO A 78 -7.44 2.44 12.60
C PRO A 78 -8.56 3.36 13.09
N SER A 79 -9.03 4.26 12.23
CA SER A 79 -10.23 5.07 12.45
C SER A 79 -11.50 4.34 12.02
N GLU A 80 -12.66 4.92 12.35
CA GLU A 80 -13.95 4.44 11.83
C GLU A 80 -14.03 4.62 10.32
N GLU A 81 -13.50 5.73 9.77
CA GLU A 81 -13.42 6.01 8.35
C GLU A 81 -12.55 5.00 7.60
N TYR A 82 -11.38 4.66 8.16
CA TYR A 82 -10.50 3.63 7.60
C TYR A 82 -11.20 2.27 7.59
N THR A 83 -11.81 1.88 8.72
CA THR A 83 -12.57 0.62 8.84
C THR A 83 -13.74 0.57 7.85
N ARG A 84 -14.49 1.67 7.72
CA ARG A 84 -15.62 1.82 6.79
C ARG A 84 -15.20 1.80 5.32
N LEU A 85 -14.04 2.37 4.97
CA LEU A 85 -13.50 2.29 3.61
C LEU A 85 -13.20 0.83 3.22
N TYR A 86 -12.58 0.09 4.13
CA TYR A 86 -12.31 -1.34 3.96
C TYR A 86 -13.57 -2.19 3.88
N GLN A 87 -14.60 -1.87 4.69
CA GLN A 87 -15.93 -2.47 4.55
C GLN A 87 -16.50 -2.25 3.13
N ARG A 88 -16.42 -1.03 2.56
CA ARG A 88 -16.94 -0.75 1.20
C ARG A 88 -16.17 -1.47 0.09
N TRP A 89 -14.88 -1.72 0.26
CA TRP A 89 -14.14 -2.59 -0.66
C TRP A 89 -14.53 -4.07 -0.52
N GLY A 90 -14.86 -4.53 0.70
CA GLY A 90 -15.43 -5.85 0.94
C GLY A 90 -16.81 -6.03 0.30
N GLU A 91 -17.74 -5.10 0.56
CA GLU A 91 -19.08 -5.05 -0.05
C GLU A 91 -19.05 -5.01 -1.59
N GLY A 92 -17.97 -4.50 -2.19
CA GLY A 92 -17.72 -4.53 -3.63
C GLY A 92 -17.33 -5.90 -4.21
N GLU A 93 -17.35 -6.97 -3.40
CA GLU A 93 -17.11 -8.36 -3.78
C GLU A 93 -15.75 -8.63 -4.46
N ILE A 94 -14.75 -7.79 -4.18
CA ILE A 94 -13.43 -7.82 -4.84
C ILE A 94 -12.65 -9.08 -4.43
N GLY A 95 -12.15 -9.84 -5.39
CA GLY A 95 -11.44 -11.11 -5.15
C GLY A 95 -10.22 -11.00 -4.23
N VAL A 96 -9.40 -9.94 -4.42
CA VAL A 96 -8.28 -9.61 -3.54
C VAL A 96 -8.29 -8.12 -3.19
N ILE A 97 -8.20 -7.81 -1.90
CA ILE A 97 -8.02 -6.46 -1.39
C ILE A 97 -6.59 -6.36 -0.85
N VAL A 98 -5.75 -5.53 -1.47
CA VAL A 98 -4.42 -5.20 -0.94
C VAL A 98 -4.53 -3.92 -0.12
N ALA A 99 -3.99 -3.93 1.10
CA ALA A 99 -3.98 -2.77 1.98
C ALA A 99 -3.16 -1.61 1.37
N GLY A 100 -3.40 -0.38 1.82
CA GLY A 100 -2.43 0.70 1.63
C GLY A 100 -1.13 0.47 2.41
N ASN A 101 -0.19 1.40 2.28
CA ASN A 101 1.14 1.32 2.91
C ASN A 101 0.99 1.16 4.44
N LEU A 102 1.16 -0.08 4.93
CA LEU A 102 1.11 -0.44 6.34
C LEU A 102 2.53 -0.36 6.89
N MET A 103 2.78 0.68 7.67
CA MET A 103 4.14 1.03 8.05
C MET A 103 4.64 0.17 9.20
N LEU A 104 5.92 -0.18 9.09
CA LEU A 104 6.67 -0.91 10.11
C LEU A 104 7.12 -0.03 11.28
N ARG A 105 6.99 1.30 11.18
CA ARG A 105 7.56 2.27 12.13
C ARG A 105 6.74 3.54 12.27
N TYR A 106 6.74 4.11 13.47
CA TYR A 106 6.08 5.38 13.80
C TYR A 106 6.80 6.64 13.27
N ASP A 107 8.12 6.56 13.08
CA ASP A 107 9.02 7.65 12.72
C ASP A 107 9.47 7.65 11.25
N ALA A 108 9.05 6.65 10.46
CA ALA A 108 9.41 6.49 9.06
C ALA A 108 8.19 6.03 8.24
N VAL A 109 7.32 6.99 7.88
CA VAL A 109 6.07 6.76 7.13
C VAL A 109 6.12 7.36 5.72
N GLU A 110 5.20 6.96 4.82
CA GLU A 110 5.06 7.58 3.48
C GLU A 110 4.18 8.84 3.55
N ALA A 111 3.12 8.81 4.35
CA ALA A 111 2.14 9.87 4.51
C ALA A 111 1.62 10.00 5.94
N PHE A 112 1.13 11.20 6.25
CA PHE A 112 0.20 11.42 7.35
C PHE A 112 -0.98 10.44 7.25
N GLY A 113 -1.32 9.79 8.37
CA GLY A 113 -2.45 8.86 8.45
C GLY A 113 -2.27 7.53 7.70
N ASN A 114 -1.04 7.09 7.38
CA ASN A 114 -0.82 5.67 7.05
C ASN A 114 -1.21 4.77 8.25
N PRO A 115 -1.73 3.55 8.03
CA PRO A 115 -1.81 2.52 9.06
C PRO A 115 -0.40 2.10 9.55
N ILE A 116 -0.25 1.81 10.85
CA ILE A 116 1.03 1.41 11.45
C ILE A 116 0.82 0.24 12.41
N LEU A 117 1.59 -0.84 12.27
CA LEU A 117 1.50 -2.05 13.10
C LEU A 117 2.90 -2.55 13.51
N GLN A 118 3.68 -1.67 14.14
CA GLN A 118 5.01 -2.00 14.67
C GLN A 118 4.92 -2.98 15.86
N ASP A 119 3.92 -2.79 16.72
CA ASP A 119 3.68 -3.56 17.95
C ASP A 119 2.17 -3.55 18.30
N ASP A 120 1.81 -3.88 19.54
CA ASP A 120 0.42 -4.06 20.00
C ASP A 120 0.12 -3.32 21.32
N HIS A 121 0.88 -2.26 21.66
CA HIS A 121 0.84 -1.62 22.98
C HIS A 121 -0.53 -1.04 23.38
N ASP A 122 -1.33 -0.67 22.39
CA ASP A 122 -2.66 -0.07 22.49
C ASP A 122 -3.77 -1.01 21.98
N ASN A 123 -3.49 -2.32 21.89
CA ASN A 123 -4.39 -3.35 21.37
C ASN A 123 -4.81 -3.11 19.89
N ARG A 124 -3.98 -2.39 19.11
CA ARG A 124 -4.24 -2.14 17.68
C ARG A 124 -4.39 -3.40 16.83
N THR A 125 -3.85 -4.56 17.23
CA THR A 125 -4.08 -5.82 16.52
C THR A 125 -5.58 -6.20 16.52
N GLU A 126 -6.32 -5.84 17.57
CA GLU A 126 -7.79 -5.98 17.64
C GLU A 126 -8.50 -4.98 16.71
N ALA A 127 -8.01 -3.74 16.67
CA ALA A 127 -8.53 -2.72 15.75
C ALA A 127 -8.31 -3.13 14.28
N PHE A 128 -7.13 -3.63 13.93
CA PHE A 128 -6.84 -4.17 12.61
C PHE A 128 -7.59 -5.49 12.33
N ARG A 129 -7.89 -6.31 13.34
CA ARG A 129 -8.77 -7.49 13.19
C ARG A 129 -10.16 -7.09 12.71
N LYS A 130 -10.76 -6.05 13.30
CA LYS A 130 -12.06 -5.50 12.84
C LYS A 130 -11.99 -5.06 11.37
N VAL A 131 -10.92 -4.38 10.96
CA VAL A 131 -10.69 -3.98 9.55
C VAL A 131 -10.63 -5.22 8.64
N ALA A 132 -9.90 -6.27 9.04
CA ALA A 132 -9.80 -7.50 8.26
C ALA A 132 -11.14 -8.23 8.16
N GLU A 133 -11.90 -8.32 9.25
CA GLU A 133 -13.22 -8.94 9.29
C GLU A 133 -14.20 -8.26 8.33
N VAL A 134 -14.31 -6.92 8.34
CA VAL A 134 -15.20 -6.21 7.40
C VAL A 134 -14.70 -6.24 5.95
N SER A 135 -13.38 -6.28 5.72
CA SER A 135 -12.81 -6.45 4.37
C SER A 135 -13.19 -7.79 3.74
N LYS A 136 -13.27 -8.84 4.58
CA LYS A 136 -13.40 -10.24 4.16
C LYS A 136 -14.83 -10.78 4.22
N ALA A 137 -15.76 -10.02 4.81
CA ALA A 137 -17.15 -10.42 5.05
C ALA A 137 -17.89 -10.97 3.80
N HIS A 138 -17.51 -10.54 2.60
CA HIS A 138 -18.11 -10.96 1.33
C HIS A 138 -17.21 -11.92 0.50
N GLY A 139 -16.18 -12.53 1.10
CA GLY A 139 -15.33 -13.54 0.45
C GLY A 139 -14.09 -12.99 -0.28
N SER A 140 -13.72 -11.74 -0.01
CA SER A 140 -12.43 -11.14 -0.41
C SER A 140 -11.27 -11.81 0.33
N LEU A 141 -10.11 -11.98 -0.32
CA LEU A 141 -8.85 -12.18 0.41
C LEU A 141 -8.25 -10.82 0.77
N PHE A 142 -7.83 -10.63 2.03
CA PHE A 142 -7.25 -9.35 2.48
C PHE A 142 -5.75 -9.48 2.79
N VAL A 143 -4.91 -8.71 2.10
CA VAL A 143 -3.44 -8.83 2.12
C VAL A 143 -2.82 -7.49 2.54
N ALA A 144 -1.84 -7.49 3.46
CA ALA A 144 -1.19 -6.25 3.87
C ALA A 144 -0.10 -5.81 2.88
N GLN A 145 0.03 -4.51 2.59
CA GLN A 145 1.22 -3.96 1.95
C GLN A 145 2.20 -3.48 3.03
N LEU A 146 3.05 -4.38 3.53
CA LEU A 146 4.08 -4.00 4.49
C LEU A 146 5.09 -3.02 3.87
N SER A 147 5.37 -1.91 4.56
CA SER A 147 6.04 -0.76 3.97
C SER A 147 7.03 -0.07 4.90
N HIS A 148 8.19 0.32 4.35
CA HIS A 148 9.16 1.21 4.98
C HIS A 148 9.78 2.12 3.90
N PRO A 149 9.74 3.46 4.04
CA PRO A 149 9.95 4.37 2.91
C PRO A 149 11.43 4.62 2.61
N GLY A 150 12.33 4.33 3.56
CA GLY A 150 13.77 4.53 3.43
C GLY A 150 14.11 5.93 2.91
N ARG A 151 14.99 6.02 1.89
CA ARG A 151 15.37 7.29 1.25
C ARG A 151 14.29 8.00 0.43
N GLN A 152 13.09 7.41 0.31
CA GLN A 152 11.93 8.01 -0.36
C GLN A 152 10.89 8.54 0.63
N GLY A 153 11.14 8.47 1.94
CA GLY A 153 10.31 9.16 2.94
C GLY A 153 10.57 10.66 2.91
N GLY A 154 9.50 11.46 2.82
CA GLY A 154 9.61 12.92 2.87
C GLY A 154 10.19 13.40 4.20
N ALA A 155 10.98 14.47 4.18
CA ALA A 155 11.81 14.91 5.32
C ALA A 155 11.04 15.19 6.64
N ALA A 156 9.74 15.48 6.57
CA ALA A 156 8.88 15.67 7.74
C ALA A 156 8.28 14.36 8.31
N LEU A 157 8.31 13.28 7.53
CA LEU A 157 7.69 11.98 7.81
C LEU A 157 8.72 10.84 7.98
N ASN A 158 9.95 11.08 7.54
CA ASN A 158 11.14 10.28 7.83
C ASN A 158 12.34 11.24 7.99
N PRO A 159 12.54 11.84 9.17
CA PRO A 159 13.58 12.86 9.37
C PRO A 159 15.00 12.29 9.34
N ASN A 160 15.17 11.03 9.75
CA ASN A 160 16.46 10.34 9.84
C ASN A 160 16.49 9.10 8.90
N PRO A 161 16.39 9.29 7.57
CA PRO A 161 16.17 8.17 6.66
C PRO A 161 17.35 7.20 6.63
N VAL A 162 17.03 5.92 6.48
CA VAL A 162 18.00 4.83 6.31
C VAL A 162 17.82 4.16 4.94
N SER A 163 18.90 3.65 4.37
CA SER A 163 18.89 2.95 3.08
C SER A 163 20.10 2.02 2.92
N ALA A 164 20.21 1.33 1.78
CA ALA A 164 21.34 0.46 1.46
C ALA A 164 22.67 1.23 1.25
N SER A 165 22.60 2.55 1.02
CA SER A 165 23.75 3.44 0.89
C SER A 165 23.33 4.87 1.25
N ASP A 166 24.27 5.77 1.47
CA ASP A 166 24.02 7.16 1.87
C ASP A 166 23.61 8.10 0.69
N VAL A 167 23.15 7.53 -0.42
CA VAL A 167 22.86 8.24 -1.68
C VAL A 167 21.48 8.93 -1.60
N GLN A 168 21.52 10.24 -1.32
CA GLN A 168 20.34 11.12 -1.29
C GLN A 168 19.52 11.06 -2.59
N LEU A 169 18.20 11.04 -2.46
CA LEU A 169 17.29 11.17 -3.59
C LEU A 169 17.24 12.62 -4.07
N LYS A 170 17.81 12.89 -5.25
CA LYS A 170 17.80 14.21 -5.90
C LYS A 170 16.65 14.31 -6.92
N ILE A 171 15.42 14.11 -6.44
CA ILE A 171 14.19 14.28 -7.23
C ILE A 171 13.30 15.27 -6.48
N GLU A 172 12.90 16.35 -7.13
CA GLU A 172 11.86 17.25 -6.64
C GLU A 172 10.53 16.82 -7.26
N TRP A 173 9.62 16.29 -6.44
CA TRP A 173 8.31 15.81 -6.89
C TRP A 173 7.21 16.19 -5.90
N ALA A 174 6.15 16.80 -6.40
CA ALA A 174 5.00 17.29 -5.61
C ALA A 174 5.39 18.18 -4.40
N GLY A 175 6.51 18.91 -4.48
CA GLY A 175 7.04 19.75 -3.40
C GLY A 175 7.76 18.99 -2.28
N ASN A 176 7.86 17.67 -2.34
CA ASN A 176 8.55 16.86 -1.34
C ASN A 176 10.07 17.11 -1.36
N LYS A 177 10.66 17.21 -0.17
CA LYS A 177 12.12 17.21 0.06
C LYS A 177 12.51 15.91 0.75
N PHE A 178 13.67 15.37 0.40
CA PHE A 178 14.18 14.09 0.91
C PHE A 178 15.54 14.31 1.59
N ASN A 179 15.67 13.91 2.85
CA ASN A 179 16.92 14.02 3.60
C ASN A 179 17.96 13.02 3.06
N LYS A 180 19.25 13.32 3.22
CA LYS A 180 20.31 12.36 2.88
C LYS A 180 20.19 11.14 3.81
N PRO A 181 20.04 9.91 3.27
CA PRO A 181 19.95 8.73 4.10
C PRO A 181 21.31 8.38 4.71
N ARG A 182 21.29 7.64 5.81
CA ARG A 182 22.44 6.86 6.28
C ARG A 182 22.39 5.45 5.70
N ALA A 183 23.56 4.89 5.39
CA ALA A 183 23.68 3.46 5.09
C ALA A 183 23.39 2.62 6.35
N LEU A 184 22.54 1.60 6.22
CA LEU A 184 22.30 0.61 7.27
C LEU A 184 23.56 -0.22 7.53
N SER A 185 23.89 -0.42 8.80
CA SER A 185 24.91 -1.39 9.22
C SER A 185 24.33 -2.82 9.23
N VAL A 186 25.20 -3.84 9.23
CA VAL A 186 24.76 -5.25 9.21
C VAL A 186 23.86 -5.64 10.40
N PRO A 187 24.08 -5.16 11.64
CA PRO A 187 23.10 -5.34 12.72
C PRO A 187 21.72 -4.77 12.38
N GLU A 188 21.66 -3.52 11.92
CA GLU A 188 20.39 -2.84 11.63
C GLU A 188 19.63 -3.46 10.44
N ILE A 189 20.34 -4.12 9.52
CA ILE A 189 19.71 -4.95 8.48
C ILE A 189 19.01 -6.17 9.10
N LYS A 190 19.59 -6.80 10.13
CA LYS A 190 18.94 -7.89 10.87
C LYS A 190 17.76 -7.38 11.71
N ASP A 191 17.89 -6.22 12.34
CA ASP A 191 16.80 -5.59 13.08
C ASP A 191 15.63 -5.22 12.16
N MET A 192 15.93 -4.70 10.96
CA MET A 192 14.93 -4.46 9.92
C MET A 192 14.23 -5.77 9.54
N VAL A 193 14.97 -6.84 9.21
CA VAL A 193 14.39 -8.16 8.90
C VAL A 193 13.51 -8.71 10.03
N LYS A 194 13.93 -8.52 11.29
CA LYS A 194 13.13 -8.86 12.47
C LYS A 194 11.80 -8.10 12.49
N ILE A 195 11.83 -6.77 12.29
CA ILE A 195 10.62 -5.94 12.26
C ILE A 195 9.67 -6.34 11.12
N TRP A 196 10.16 -6.60 9.91
CA TRP A 196 9.32 -7.13 8.81
C TRP A 196 8.59 -8.42 9.22
N GLY A 197 9.30 -9.34 9.88
CA GLY A 197 8.72 -10.60 10.38
C GLY A 197 7.73 -10.41 11.53
N GLU A 198 7.98 -9.47 12.44
CA GLU A 198 7.10 -9.18 13.57
C GLU A 198 5.80 -8.50 13.13
N THR A 199 5.85 -7.47 12.28
CA THR A 199 4.63 -6.88 11.69
C THR A 199 3.87 -7.90 10.85
N ALA A 200 4.54 -8.77 10.07
CA ALA A 200 3.85 -9.85 9.34
C ALA A 200 3.12 -10.82 10.29
N TYR A 201 3.71 -11.13 11.44
CA TYR A 201 3.09 -11.94 12.48
C TYR A 201 1.90 -11.23 13.16
N LEU A 202 1.97 -9.90 13.36
CA LEU A 202 0.85 -9.08 13.84
C LEU A 202 -0.28 -9.01 12.81
N CYS A 203 0.01 -8.85 11.52
CA CYS A 203 -0.99 -8.95 10.44
C CYS A 203 -1.69 -10.32 10.45
N LYS A 204 -0.94 -11.42 10.65
CA LYS A 204 -1.51 -12.76 10.80
C LYS A 204 -2.42 -12.88 12.03
N LYS A 205 -2.05 -12.29 13.18
CA LYS A 205 -2.92 -12.21 14.37
C LYS A 205 -4.19 -11.39 14.10
N ALA A 206 -4.06 -10.27 13.39
CA ALA A 206 -5.15 -9.43 12.94
C ALA A 206 -5.99 -10.04 11.79
N GLY A 207 -5.84 -11.34 11.50
CA GLY A 207 -6.72 -12.05 10.57
C GLY A 207 -6.52 -11.73 9.08
N PHE A 208 -5.43 -11.06 8.70
CA PHE A 208 -5.04 -10.90 7.29
C PHE A 208 -4.74 -12.27 6.66
N ASP A 209 -5.03 -12.41 5.37
CA ASP A 209 -4.83 -13.65 4.63
C ASP A 209 -3.39 -13.83 4.13
N GLY A 210 -2.63 -12.74 4.02
CA GLY A 210 -1.22 -12.73 3.66
C GLY A 210 -0.59 -11.34 3.84
N VAL A 211 0.69 -11.27 3.46
CA VAL A 211 1.54 -10.07 3.32
C VAL A 211 2.36 -10.19 2.04
#